data_AF-A0AAI9XNA8-F1
#
_entry.id   AF-A0AAI9XNA8-F1
#
_cell.length_a   1.000
_cell.length_b   1.000
_cell.length_c   1.000
_cell.angle_alpha   90.00
_cell.angle_beta   90.00
_cell.angle_gamma   90.00
#
_symmetry.space_group_name_H-M   'P 1'
#
loop_
_entity.id
_entity.type
_entity.pdbx_description
1 polymer ?
#
loop_
_entity_poly.entity_id
_entity_poly.type
_entity_poly.pdbx_seq_one_letter_code
_entity_poly.pdbx_strand_id
1 'polypeptide(L)'
;MASPRCFFLDLPCEIRLDIYALLLLIHPPLDRVGPSSPQARLHPAILSTNRQIHTEGMPILYGSNVFLAHTKLLASFPRLRPWYSPVRERSVLPRIRRFHIRLRLDCDLAFDAAAATAAFNGVDELVVEVWQAAFQSADHSALRVFEEVRAVKTVRVYGSITGFEDYVDWLEGVMRRGGEIEGSKDISLVGTMSSQSRCP
;
A
#
# COMPACT_ATOMS: atom_id res chain seq x y z
N MET A 1 46.71 21.52 9.13
CA MET A 1 46.02 20.85 8.01
C MET A 1 44.54 21.04 8.23
N ALA A 2 43.79 21.62 7.28
CA ALA A 2 42.35 21.79 7.41
C ALA A 2 41.66 20.44 7.23
N SER A 3 40.73 20.08 8.12
CA SER A 3 39.93 18.86 7.96
C SER A 3 39.18 18.89 6.63
N PRO A 4 39.15 17.78 5.87
CA PRO A 4 38.39 17.73 4.64
C PRO A 4 36.91 18.01 4.94
N ARG A 5 36.34 18.96 4.21
CA ARG A 5 34.91 19.26 4.28
C ARG A 5 34.18 18.17 3.51
N CYS A 6 33.20 17.54 4.16
CA CYS A 6 32.30 16.59 3.53
C CYS A 6 30.95 17.28 3.35
N PHE A 7 30.48 17.43 2.11
CA PHE A 7 29.14 17.93 1.85
C PHE A 7 28.15 16.77 1.72
N PHE A 8 26.88 17.04 1.99
CA PHE A 8 25.83 16.01 1.97
C PHE A 8 25.71 15.33 0.60
N LEU A 9 25.89 16.06 -0.51
CA LEU A 9 25.80 15.50 -1.86
C LEU A 9 27.07 14.74 -2.29
N ASP A 10 28.17 14.85 -1.54
CA ASP A 10 29.39 14.05 -1.77
C ASP A 10 29.23 12.63 -1.21
N LEU A 11 28.23 12.40 -0.37
CA LEU A 11 27.90 11.08 0.14
C LEU A 11 27.39 10.17 -1.00
N PRO A 12 27.75 8.87 -0.97
CA PRO A 12 27.14 7.87 -1.85
C PRO A 12 25.61 7.88 -1.74
N CYS A 13 24.92 7.52 -2.82
CA CYS A 13 23.46 7.63 -2.86
C CYS A 13 22.79 6.75 -1.81
N GLU A 14 23.36 5.59 -1.50
CA GLU A 14 22.87 4.65 -0.50
C GLU A 14 22.81 5.30 0.89
N ILE A 15 23.88 6.01 1.26
CA ILE A 15 23.96 6.72 2.55
C ILE A 15 22.96 7.88 2.58
N ARG A 16 22.75 8.58 1.46
CA ARG A 16 21.71 9.61 1.38
C ARG A 16 20.31 9.02 1.55
N LEU A 17 20.03 7.88 0.91
CA LEU A 17 18.75 7.16 1.03
C LEU A 17 18.49 6.73 2.47
N ASP A 18 19.50 6.24 3.18
CA ASP A 18 19.39 5.90 4.60
C ASP A 18 19.07 7.13 5.46
N ILE A 19 19.73 8.26 5.20
CA ILE A 19 19.44 9.52 5.89
C ILE A 19 18.00 9.98 5.59
N TYR A 20 17.56 9.90 4.34
CA TYR A 20 16.17 10.22 3.99
C TYR A 20 15.19 9.27 4.67
N ALA A 21 15.50 7.98 4.79
CA ALA A 21 14.66 7.01 5.49
C ALA A 21 14.45 7.43 6.95
N LEU A 22 15.52 7.86 7.64
CA LEU A 22 15.44 8.36 9.02
C LEU A 22 14.60 9.64 9.16
N LEU A 23 14.57 10.49 8.13
CA LEU A 23 13.89 11.79 8.18
C LEU A 23 12.44 11.76 7.66
N LEU A 24 12.17 10.86 6.71
CA LEU A 24 10.93 10.84 5.91
C LEU A 24 10.06 9.62 6.18
N LEU A 25 10.52 8.61 6.93
CA LEU A 25 9.69 7.48 7.34
C LEU A 25 9.18 7.67 8.76
N ILE A 26 7.91 7.34 8.96
CA ILE A 26 7.31 7.29 10.29
C ILE A 26 7.22 5.84 10.75
N HIS A 27 8.02 5.52 11.77
CA HIS A 27 7.91 4.30 12.56
C HIS A 27 7.40 4.63 13.98
N PRO A 28 6.60 3.76 14.61
CA PRO A 28 6.11 2.46 14.11
C PRO A 28 4.88 2.60 13.18
N PRO A 29 4.50 1.50 12.50
CA PRO A 29 3.22 1.35 11.80
C PRO A 29 2.03 1.75 12.68
N LEU A 30 0.96 2.26 12.04
CA LEU A 30 -0.21 2.86 12.69
C LEU A 30 -0.88 1.96 13.74
N ASP A 31 -0.90 0.65 13.50
CA ASP A 31 -1.44 -0.41 14.36
C ASP A 31 -0.65 -0.60 15.66
N ARG A 32 0.55 -0.01 15.76
CA ARG A 32 1.45 -0.10 16.92
C ARG A 32 1.67 1.23 17.64
N VAL A 33 0.95 2.27 17.22
CA VAL A 33 1.02 3.60 17.85
C VAL A 33 0.13 3.60 19.10
N GLY A 34 0.74 3.38 20.26
CA GLY A 34 0.07 3.61 21.55
C GLY A 34 -0.17 5.10 21.81
N PRO A 35 -1.15 5.47 22.65
CA PRO A 35 -1.46 6.87 22.98
C PRO A 35 -0.29 7.62 23.66
N SER A 36 0.67 6.89 24.24
CA SER A 36 1.88 7.42 24.87
C SER A 36 3.13 7.41 23.98
N SER A 37 3.01 6.96 22.72
CA SER A 37 4.17 6.88 21.84
C SER A 37 4.67 8.28 21.47
N PRO A 38 5.99 8.55 21.52
CA PRO A 38 6.52 9.84 21.10
C PRO A 38 6.14 10.06 19.65
N GLN A 39 5.56 11.23 19.37
CA GLN A 39 5.18 11.61 18.02
C GLN A 39 6.44 11.62 17.14
N ALA A 40 6.61 10.58 16.33
CA ALA A 40 7.65 10.52 15.33
C ALA A 40 7.47 11.72 14.39
N ARG A 41 8.47 12.61 14.40
CA ARG A 41 8.43 13.86 13.64
C ARG A 41 8.95 13.60 12.25
N LEU A 42 8.12 13.90 11.27
CA LEU A 42 8.51 13.94 9.88
C LEU A 42 9.28 15.24 9.59
N HIS A 43 10.35 15.16 8.79
CA HIS A 43 11.14 16.32 8.37
C HIS A 43 11.06 16.56 6.84
N PRO A 44 9.86 16.81 6.27
CA PRO A 44 9.69 16.93 4.82
C PRO A 44 10.33 18.19 4.23
N ALA A 45 10.67 19.18 5.07
CA ALA A 45 11.34 20.41 4.66
C ALA A 45 12.69 20.16 3.95
N ILE A 46 13.32 18.99 4.15
CA ILE A 46 14.52 18.63 3.40
C ILE A 46 14.24 18.53 1.88
N LEU A 47 13.03 18.16 1.48
CA LEU A 47 12.64 18.00 0.08
C LEU A 47 12.54 19.34 -0.68
N SER A 48 12.55 20.49 0.01
CA SER A 48 12.55 21.81 -0.63
C SER A 48 13.95 22.40 -0.81
N THR A 49 15.00 21.70 -0.39
CA THR A 49 16.38 22.22 -0.42
C THR A 49 17.01 22.20 -1.82
N ASN A 50 16.86 21.10 -2.58
CA ASN A 50 17.41 20.95 -3.93
C ASN A 50 16.61 19.89 -4.73
N ARG A 51 16.63 20.00 -6.07
CA ARG A 51 16.03 19.02 -7.00
C ARG A 51 16.52 17.58 -6.83
N GLN A 52 17.81 17.38 -6.55
CA GLN A 52 18.36 16.03 -6.34
C GLN A 52 17.76 15.40 -5.09
N ILE A 53 17.81 16.13 -3.97
CA ILE A 53 17.23 15.72 -2.68
C ILE A 53 15.72 15.48 -2.82
N HIS A 54 15.04 16.35 -3.55
CA HIS A 54 13.63 16.17 -3.86
C HIS A 54 13.36 14.87 -4.61
N THR A 55 14.13 14.58 -5.65
CA THR A 55 13.95 13.40 -6.51
C THR A 55 14.25 12.10 -5.77
N GLU A 56 15.28 12.09 -4.92
CA GLU A 56 15.68 10.92 -4.14
C GLU A 56 14.74 10.69 -2.94
N GLY A 57 14.33 11.74 -2.24
CA GLY A 57 13.54 11.64 -1.00
C GLY A 57 12.03 11.53 -1.21
N MET A 58 11.48 12.10 -2.29
CA MET A 58 10.03 12.06 -2.55
C MET A 58 9.46 10.63 -2.63
N PRO A 59 10.09 9.66 -3.32
CA PRO A 59 9.62 8.27 -3.33
C PRO A 59 9.63 7.62 -1.95
N ILE A 60 10.57 7.99 -1.08
CA ILE A 60 10.64 7.48 0.30
C ILE A 60 9.46 8.02 1.11
N LEU A 61 9.19 9.32 1.04
CA LEU A 61 8.08 9.92 1.77
C LEU A 61 6.72 9.36 1.34
N TYR A 62 6.42 9.34 0.04
CA TYR A 62 5.08 9.00 -0.43
C TYR A 62 4.90 7.52 -0.76
N GLY A 63 5.96 6.81 -1.16
CA GLY A 63 5.88 5.41 -1.58
C GLY A 63 6.12 4.41 -0.45
N SER A 64 6.93 4.76 0.55
CA SER A 64 7.30 3.82 1.62
C SER A 64 6.49 3.97 2.90
N ASN A 65 5.88 5.13 3.15
CA ASN A 65 4.98 5.31 4.29
C ASN A 65 3.59 4.74 4.03
N VAL A 66 2.96 4.23 5.10
CA VAL A 66 1.55 3.83 5.09
C VAL A 66 0.67 5.04 5.45
N PHE A 67 -0.26 5.39 4.57
CA PHE A 67 -1.18 6.51 4.73
C PHE A 67 -2.57 6.05 5.18
N LEU A 68 -3.18 6.79 6.10
CA LEU A 68 -4.58 6.64 6.46
C LEU A 68 -5.47 7.06 5.29
N ALA A 69 -6.25 6.12 4.78
CA ALA A 69 -7.31 6.41 3.84
C ALA A 69 -8.50 7.05 4.58
N HIS A 70 -9.19 7.97 3.91
CA HIS A 70 -10.38 8.59 4.47
C HIS A 70 -11.57 7.63 4.39
N THR A 71 -12.41 7.55 5.43
CA THR A 71 -13.58 6.65 5.48
C THR A 71 -14.71 6.93 4.47
N LYS A 72 -14.52 7.94 3.61
CA LYS A 72 -15.50 8.37 2.60
C LYS A 72 -14.83 8.60 1.24
N LEU A 73 -13.68 9.28 1.27
CA LEU A 73 -12.93 9.64 0.07
C LEU A 73 -11.79 8.64 -0.27
N LEU A 74 -11.60 7.62 0.57
CA LEU A 74 -10.65 6.52 0.39
C LEU A 74 -9.23 7.03 0.08
N ALA A 75 -8.63 6.57 -1.02
CA ALA A 75 -7.30 6.94 -1.47
C ALA A 75 -7.18 8.38 -2.04
N SER A 76 -8.32 9.07 -2.29
CA SER A 76 -8.30 10.44 -2.84
C SER A 76 -7.97 11.51 -1.80
N PHE A 77 -8.03 11.18 -0.51
CA PHE A 77 -7.77 12.14 0.57
C PHE A 77 -6.94 11.52 1.71
N PRO A 78 -5.73 11.03 1.41
CA PRO A 78 -4.93 10.30 2.37
C PRO A 78 -4.26 11.23 3.39
N ARG A 79 -4.06 10.71 4.60
CA ARG A 79 -3.35 11.40 5.69
C ARG A 79 -2.25 10.53 6.23
N LEU A 80 -1.08 11.09 6.51
CA LEU A 80 -0.01 10.27 7.07
C LEU A 80 -0.30 9.84 8.52
N ARG A 81 -0.82 10.76 9.33
CA ARG A 81 -1.29 10.54 10.71
C ARG A 81 -2.50 11.42 10.99
N PRO A 82 -3.29 11.17 12.05
CA PRO A 82 -4.47 11.98 12.37
C PRO A 82 -4.17 13.47 12.60
N TRP A 83 -2.97 13.79 13.10
CA TRP A 83 -2.51 15.16 13.35
C TRP A 83 -1.86 15.86 12.14
N TYR A 84 -1.62 15.13 11.04
CA TYR A 84 -1.14 15.74 9.79
C TYR A 84 -2.31 16.14 8.90
N SER A 85 -2.12 17.23 8.15
CA SER A 85 -3.06 17.62 7.11
C SER A 85 -3.11 16.56 6.01
N PRO A 86 -4.27 16.31 5.41
CA PRO A 86 -4.39 15.45 4.24
C PRO A 86 -3.60 15.97 3.06
N VAL A 87 -3.02 15.03 2.31
CA VAL A 87 -2.32 15.28 1.07
C VAL A 87 -3.35 15.60 -0.01
N ARG A 88 -3.19 16.75 -0.68
CA ARG A 88 -4.15 17.26 -1.68
C ARG A 88 -3.53 17.36 -3.07
N GLU A 89 -2.22 17.29 -3.15
CA GLU A 89 -1.44 17.49 -4.34
C GLU A 89 -1.64 16.30 -5.30
N ARG A 90 -2.38 16.52 -6.39
CA ARG A 90 -2.69 15.46 -7.37
C ARG A 90 -1.45 14.81 -7.98
N SER A 91 -0.33 15.53 -8.04
CA SER A 91 0.94 15.01 -8.57
C SER A 91 1.58 13.95 -7.68
N VAL A 92 1.25 13.92 -6.38
CA VAL A 92 1.86 12.98 -5.43
C VAL A 92 0.93 11.82 -5.09
N LEU A 93 -0.39 11.98 -5.22
CA LEU A 93 -1.37 10.93 -4.91
C LEU A 93 -1.08 9.59 -5.59
N PRO A 94 -0.71 9.51 -6.89
CA PRO A 94 -0.39 8.25 -7.55
C PRO A 94 0.85 7.52 -6.98
N ARG A 95 1.69 8.23 -6.21
CA ARG A 95 2.88 7.67 -5.57
C ARG A 95 2.54 7.01 -4.23
N ILE A 96 1.39 7.34 -3.64
CA ILE A 96 0.92 6.73 -2.40
C ILE A 96 0.30 5.40 -2.76
N ARG A 97 0.99 4.31 -2.40
CA ARG A 97 0.58 2.94 -2.70
C ARG A 97 0.42 2.07 -1.45
N ARG A 98 0.52 2.66 -0.27
CA ARG A 98 0.42 1.93 1.00
C ARG A 98 -0.63 2.61 1.85
N PHE A 99 -1.70 1.90 2.14
CA PHE A 99 -2.89 2.45 2.80
C PHE A 99 -3.26 1.67 4.04
N HIS A 100 -3.80 2.40 5.01
CA HIS A 100 -4.50 1.88 6.17
C HIS A 100 -5.89 2.51 6.22
N ILE A 101 -6.95 1.70 6.18
CA ILE A 101 -8.33 2.15 6.37
C ILE A 101 -8.92 1.57 7.65
N ARG A 102 -9.66 2.39 8.38
CA ARG A 102 -10.43 1.97 9.56
C ARG A 102 -11.90 1.85 9.19
N LEU A 103 -12.46 0.66 9.40
CA LEU A 103 -13.82 0.32 9.03
C LEU A 103 -14.64 0.00 10.26
N ARG A 104 -15.85 0.57 10.33
CA ARG A 104 -16.82 0.26 11.36
C ARG A 104 -17.81 -0.77 10.80
N LEU A 105 -17.93 -1.94 11.42
CA LEU A 105 -18.75 -3.04 10.92
C LEU A 105 -20.25 -2.85 11.19
N ASP A 106 -20.60 -2.16 12.28
CA ASP A 106 -21.97 -1.95 12.74
C ASP A 106 -22.66 -0.72 12.11
N CYS A 107 -22.16 -0.21 10.99
CA CYS A 107 -22.71 0.96 10.30
C CYS A 107 -22.62 0.83 8.77
N ASP A 108 -23.57 1.45 8.08
CA ASP A 108 -23.52 1.58 6.63
C ASP A 108 -22.28 2.37 6.19
N LEU A 109 -21.59 1.83 5.19
CA LEU A 109 -20.42 2.45 4.61
C LEU A 109 -20.82 3.58 3.67
N ALA A 110 -20.03 4.64 3.66
CA ALA A 110 -20.24 5.79 2.79
C ALA A 110 -19.70 5.59 1.36
N PHE A 111 -19.25 4.38 1.03
CA PHE A 111 -18.66 4.02 -0.25
C PHE A 111 -19.06 2.59 -0.62
N ASP A 112 -19.04 2.29 -1.91
CA ASP A 112 -19.41 0.99 -2.47
C ASP A 112 -18.17 0.20 -2.91
N ALA A 113 -18.42 -1.02 -3.42
CA ALA A 113 -17.37 -1.90 -3.91
C ALA A 113 -16.60 -1.30 -5.10
N ALA A 114 -17.28 -0.54 -5.97
CA ALA A 114 -16.67 0.10 -7.13
C ALA A 114 -15.66 1.18 -6.70
N ALA A 115 -16.02 2.01 -5.72
CA ALA A 115 -15.15 3.02 -5.15
C ALA A 115 -13.94 2.39 -4.42
N ALA A 116 -14.16 1.32 -3.65
CA ALA A 116 -13.08 0.59 -2.99
C ALA A 116 -12.09 -0.01 -4.01
N THR A 117 -12.61 -0.61 -5.08
CA THR A 117 -11.81 -1.16 -6.18
C THR A 117 -11.02 -0.07 -6.88
N ALA A 118 -11.64 1.04 -7.26
CA ALA A 118 -10.95 2.16 -7.90
C ALA A 118 -9.87 2.77 -7.01
N ALA A 119 -10.05 2.75 -5.68
CA ALA A 119 -9.11 3.32 -4.73
C ALA A 119 -7.92 2.41 -4.40
N PHE A 120 -8.13 1.09 -4.32
CA PHE A 120 -7.14 0.17 -3.74
C PHE A 120 -6.64 -0.93 -4.66
N ASN A 121 -7.18 -1.06 -5.88
CA ASN A 121 -6.67 -2.06 -6.82
C ASN A 121 -5.19 -1.80 -7.17
N GLY A 122 -4.36 -2.85 -7.10
CA GLY A 122 -2.94 -2.78 -7.45
C GLY A 122 -2.03 -2.09 -6.43
N VAL A 123 -2.51 -1.69 -5.26
CA VAL A 123 -1.67 -1.00 -4.25
C VAL A 123 -0.60 -1.94 -3.67
N ASP A 124 0.47 -1.37 -3.14
CA ASP A 124 1.57 -2.17 -2.57
C ASP A 124 1.20 -2.74 -1.20
N GLU A 125 0.51 -1.97 -0.36
CA GLU A 125 0.10 -2.42 0.96
C GLU A 125 -1.30 -1.91 1.28
N LEU A 126 -2.17 -2.79 1.76
CA LEU A 126 -3.49 -2.41 2.26
C LEU A 126 -3.74 -3.06 3.62
N VAL A 127 -3.90 -2.21 4.62
CA VAL A 127 -4.25 -2.59 5.98
C VAL A 127 -5.70 -2.17 6.25
N VAL A 128 -6.54 -3.12 6.64
CA VAL A 128 -7.95 -2.89 6.99
C VAL A 128 -8.13 -3.19 8.48
N GLU A 129 -8.25 -2.13 9.29
CA GLU A 129 -8.62 -2.26 10.70
C GLU A 129 -10.13 -2.23 10.83
N VAL A 130 -10.72 -3.32 11.30
CA VAL A 130 -12.16 -3.42 11.58
C VAL A 130 -12.44 -3.24 13.06
N TRP A 131 -13.50 -2.52 13.38
CA TRP A 131 -14.00 -2.38 14.75
C TRP A 131 -15.53 -2.36 14.78
N GLN A 132 -16.08 -2.70 15.94
CA GLN A 132 -17.51 -2.65 16.23
C GLN A 132 -17.73 -2.00 17.60
N ALA A 133 -18.87 -1.33 17.80
CA ALA A 133 -19.17 -0.69 19.08
C ALA A 133 -19.57 -1.69 20.18
N ALA A 134 -20.22 -2.80 19.82
CA ALA A 134 -20.63 -3.85 20.74
C ALA A 134 -20.04 -5.20 20.32
N PHE A 135 -19.74 -6.07 21.29
CA PHE A 135 -19.12 -7.37 21.01
C PHE A 135 -20.08 -8.27 20.22
N GLN A 136 -19.60 -8.80 19.09
CA GLN A 136 -20.36 -9.67 18.16
C GLN A 136 -21.68 -9.05 17.67
N SER A 137 -21.74 -7.72 17.51
CA SER A 137 -22.95 -7.06 17.03
C SER A 137 -23.03 -6.99 15.50
N ALA A 138 -21.95 -7.26 14.79
CA ALA A 138 -21.86 -7.13 13.35
C ALA A 138 -21.19 -8.35 12.69
N ASP A 139 -21.57 -8.62 11.45
CA ASP A 139 -21.00 -9.67 10.61
C ASP A 139 -19.94 -9.11 9.64
N HIS A 140 -19.56 -9.92 8.66
CA HIS A 140 -18.59 -9.56 7.62
C HIS A 140 -19.20 -8.79 6.44
N SER A 141 -20.48 -8.39 6.48
CA SER A 141 -21.18 -7.75 5.35
C SER A 141 -20.49 -6.47 4.88
N ALA A 142 -20.01 -5.63 5.82
CA ALA A 142 -19.28 -4.41 5.50
C ALA A 142 -17.95 -4.67 4.77
N LEU A 143 -17.33 -5.84 4.94
CA LEU A 143 -16.10 -6.20 4.25
C LEU A 143 -16.32 -6.62 2.80
N ARG A 144 -17.56 -6.88 2.38
CA ARG A 144 -17.86 -7.30 0.99
C ARG A 144 -17.49 -6.25 -0.04
N VAL A 145 -17.44 -4.98 0.34
CA VAL A 145 -16.98 -3.90 -0.55
C VAL A 145 -15.54 -4.08 -1.04
N PHE A 146 -14.74 -4.89 -0.34
CA PHE A 146 -13.36 -5.19 -0.71
C PHE A 146 -13.22 -6.45 -1.57
N GLU A 147 -14.29 -7.20 -1.82
CA GLU A 147 -14.27 -8.47 -2.55
C GLU A 147 -13.80 -8.33 -4.00
N GLU A 148 -13.86 -7.15 -4.60
CA GLU A 148 -13.43 -6.88 -5.98
C GLU A 148 -12.06 -6.18 -6.08
N VAL A 149 -11.43 -5.84 -4.95
CA VAL A 149 -10.07 -5.31 -4.94
C VAL A 149 -9.10 -6.44 -5.29
N ARG A 150 -8.17 -6.19 -6.22
CA ARG A 150 -7.19 -7.19 -6.69
C ARG A 150 -5.77 -6.64 -6.66
N ALA A 151 -4.81 -7.53 -6.95
CA ALA A 151 -3.41 -7.19 -7.21
C ALA A 151 -2.70 -6.42 -6.08
N VAL A 152 -3.16 -6.58 -4.83
CA VAL A 152 -2.51 -5.94 -3.68
C VAL A 152 -1.33 -6.79 -3.22
N LYS A 153 -0.12 -6.22 -3.14
CA LYS A 153 1.08 -7.04 -2.81
C LYS A 153 1.03 -7.56 -1.38
N THR A 154 0.71 -6.69 -0.43
CA THR A 154 0.59 -7.03 0.99
C THR A 154 -0.78 -6.60 1.51
N VAL A 155 -1.55 -7.54 2.03
CA VAL A 155 -2.88 -7.29 2.61
C VAL A 155 -2.84 -7.73 4.07
N ARG A 156 -3.48 -6.97 4.95
CA ARG A 156 -3.71 -7.37 6.33
C ARG A 156 -5.06 -6.82 6.83
N VAL A 157 -5.92 -7.70 7.31
CA VAL A 157 -7.19 -7.35 7.95
C VAL A 157 -7.11 -7.76 9.42
N TYR A 158 -7.42 -6.86 10.34
CA TYR A 158 -7.35 -7.15 11.78
C TYR A 158 -8.36 -6.33 12.59
N GLY A 159 -8.52 -6.69 13.87
CA GLY A 159 -9.38 -5.99 14.82
C GLY A 159 -10.52 -6.86 15.30
N SER A 160 -11.76 -6.39 15.22
CA SER A 160 -12.96 -7.13 15.59
C SER A 160 -13.40 -8.17 14.53
N ILE A 161 -12.55 -9.16 14.26
CA ILE A 161 -12.78 -10.23 13.26
C ILE A 161 -13.37 -11.53 13.84
N THR A 162 -13.66 -11.55 15.14
CA THR A 162 -14.11 -12.76 15.84
C THR A 162 -15.41 -13.30 15.26
N GLY A 163 -15.40 -14.55 14.79
CA GLY A 163 -16.57 -15.27 14.26
C GLY A 163 -16.68 -15.30 12.74
N PHE A 164 -15.72 -14.73 12.00
CA PHE A 164 -15.64 -14.81 10.53
C PHE A 164 -14.18 -14.77 10.03
N GLU A 165 -13.27 -15.35 10.81
CA GLU A 165 -11.83 -15.43 10.52
C GLU A 165 -11.56 -16.11 9.17
N ASP A 166 -12.27 -17.20 8.86
CA ASP A 166 -12.15 -17.91 7.58
C ASP A 166 -12.48 -17.00 6.37
N TYR A 167 -13.47 -16.11 6.53
CA TYR A 167 -13.83 -15.15 5.50
C TYR A 167 -12.72 -14.10 5.32
N VAL A 168 -12.09 -13.68 6.41
CA VAL A 168 -10.96 -12.74 6.37
C VAL A 168 -9.78 -13.36 5.63
N ASP A 169 -9.40 -14.59 5.96
CA ASP A 169 -8.30 -15.30 5.30
C ASP A 169 -8.56 -15.47 3.79
N TRP A 170 -9.79 -15.84 3.44
CA TRP A 170 -10.22 -15.89 2.04
C TRP A 170 -10.12 -14.52 1.36
N LEU A 171 -10.64 -13.45 1.98
CA LEU A 171 -10.65 -12.10 1.43
C LEU A 171 -9.22 -11.59 1.21
N GLU A 172 -8.32 -11.77 2.16
CA GLU A 172 -6.91 -11.43 1.99
C GLU A 172 -6.27 -12.18 0.82
N GLY A 173 -6.60 -13.47 0.66
CA GLY A 173 -6.16 -14.28 -0.47
C GLY A 173 -6.68 -13.75 -1.81
N VAL A 174 -7.96 -13.37 -1.88
CA VAL A 174 -8.60 -12.80 -3.06
C VAL A 174 -7.97 -11.45 -3.43
N MET A 175 -7.73 -10.58 -2.46
CA MET A 175 -7.14 -9.27 -2.70
C MET A 175 -5.69 -9.32 -3.19
N ARG A 176 -4.93 -10.36 -2.76
CA ARG A 176 -3.57 -10.61 -3.27
C ARG A 176 -3.56 -11.21 -4.67
N ARG A 177 -4.61 -11.95 -5.08
CA ARG A 177 -4.70 -12.52 -6.42
C ARG A 177 -4.92 -11.42 -7.46
N GLY A 178 -4.10 -11.38 -8.51
CA GLY A 178 -4.25 -10.41 -9.61
C GLY A 178 -2.96 -9.94 -10.31
N GLY A 179 -1.87 -10.70 -10.24
CA GLY A 179 -0.57 -10.29 -10.80
C GLY A 179 -0.01 -11.13 -11.94
N GLU A 180 -0.75 -12.08 -12.51
CA GLU A 180 -0.32 -12.83 -13.70
C GLU A 180 -1.47 -12.90 -14.70
N ILE A 181 -1.40 -12.06 -15.73
CA ILE A 181 -1.91 -12.47 -17.04
C ILE A 181 -0.82 -13.39 -17.58
N GLU A 182 -1.02 -14.71 -17.46
CA GLU A 182 -0.20 -15.68 -18.18
C GLU A 182 -0.24 -15.31 -19.67
N GLY A 183 0.96 -15.03 -20.21
CA GLY A 183 1.15 -14.78 -21.61
C GLY A 183 0.61 -15.93 -22.44
N SER A 184 -0.06 -15.56 -23.53
CA SER A 184 -0.37 -16.41 -24.67
C SER A 184 0.74 -17.44 -24.90
N LYS A 185 0.50 -18.68 -24.51
CA LYS A 185 1.27 -19.81 -25.04
C LYS A 185 0.58 -20.21 -26.32
N ASP A 186 0.93 -19.50 -27.40
CA ASP A 186 0.76 -19.99 -28.76
C ASP A 186 1.36 -21.40 -28.82
N ILE A 187 0.50 -22.41 -28.85
CA ILE A 187 0.88 -23.76 -29.21
C ILE A 187 1.03 -23.76 -30.74
N SER A 188 2.18 -23.28 -31.20
CA SER A 188 2.70 -23.59 -32.52
C SER A 188 3.29 -25.01 -32.48
N LEU A 189 2.46 -26.02 -32.78
CA LEU A 189 2.93 -27.36 -33.12
C LEU A 189 3.46 -27.33 -34.55
N VAL A 190 4.73 -26.96 -34.71
CA VAL A 190 5.55 -27.37 -35.87
C VAL A 190 6.53 -28.43 -35.38
N GLY A 191 6.20 -29.67 -35.67
CA GLY A 191 7.05 -30.84 -35.45
C GLY A 191 7.16 -31.61 -36.76
N THR A 192 8.12 -31.20 -37.59
CA THR A 192 8.53 -31.86 -38.83
C THR A 192 9.31 -33.14 -38.51
N MET A 193 8.98 -34.25 -39.19
CA MET A 193 9.90 -35.14 -39.94
C MET A 193 9.66 -36.65 -39.79
N SER A 194 9.35 -37.27 -40.95
CA SER A 194 9.95 -38.51 -41.51
C SER A 194 9.67 -39.85 -40.80
N SER A 195 9.37 -40.97 -41.46
CA SER A 195 9.97 -41.48 -42.69
C SER A 195 9.22 -42.71 -43.26
N GLN A 196 9.40 -42.93 -44.58
CA GLN A 196 9.46 -44.20 -45.32
C GLN A 196 8.27 -45.18 -45.35
N SER A 197 7.73 -45.39 -46.56
CA SER A 197 7.63 -46.74 -47.14
C SER A 197 7.70 -46.66 -48.68
N ARG A 198 8.67 -47.37 -49.25
CA ARG A 198 8.78 -47.67 -50.69
C ARG A 198 8.09 -49.00 -50.96
N CYS A 199 7.45 -49.05 -52.13
CA CYS A 199 6.87 -50.22 -52.80
C CYS A 199 7.86 -51.40 -52.93
N PRO A 200 7.35 -52.58 -53.24
CA PRO A 200 7.29 -52.99 -54.66
C PRO A 200 5.87 -53.04 -55.24
#